data_AF-A0A0S8ZJ72-F1
#
_entry.id   AF-A0A0S8ZJ72-F1
#
_cell.length_a   1.000
_cell.length_b   1.000
_cell.length_c   1.000
_cell.angle_alpha   90.00
_cell.angle_beta   90.00
_cell.angle_gamma   90.00
#
_symmetry.space_group_name_H-M   'P 1'
#
loop_
_entity.id
_entity.type
_entity.pdbx_description
1 polymer ?
#
loop_
_entity_poly.entity_id
_entity_poly.type
_entity_poly.pdbx_seq_one_letter_code
_entity_poly.pdbx_strand_id
1 'polypeptide(L)'
;MSNPLRTFYDHSRHKLKIDQLDTHLDVLAPYLYRIEFTASDLDIGAEKLIGQYAEFSLYAHPSTRPVMSWDEPKPPKPLRTLYGRITGCQRLSGSVDEARYEVTLQPRLAFHYRRSG
;
A
#
# COMPACT_ATOMS: atom_id res chain seq x y z
N MET A 1 2.47 -23.27 -24.71
CA MET A 1 1.77 -22.73 -23.52
C MET A 1 2.48 -21.44 -23.14
N SER A 2 1.91 -20.28 -23.51
CA SER A 2 2.48 -18.96 -23.19
C SER A 2 2.28 -18.70 -21.69
N ASN A 3 3.37 -18.79 -20.93
CA ASN A 3 3.41 -18.30 -19.56
C ASN A 3 3.21 -16.78 -19.65
N PRO A 4 2.12 -16.19 -19.10
CA PRO A 4 1.97 -14.74 -19.12
C PRO A 4 3.22 -14.17 -18.46
N LEU A 5 3.85 -13.19 -19.09
CA LEU A 5 5.01 -12.48 -18.57
C LEU A 5 4.64 -11.96 -17.17
N ARG A 6 4.89 -12.76 -16.12
CA ARG A 6 5.04 -12.23 -14.78
C ARG A 6 6.16 -11.24 -14.98
N THR A 7 5.82 -9.96 -14.90
CA THR A 7 6.79 -8.89 -14.75
C THR A 7 7.46 -9.16 -13.40
N PHE A 8 8.39 -10.11 -13.40
CA PHE A 8 9.31 -10.31 -12.30
C PHE A 8 10.13 -9.04 -12.32
N TYR A 9 9.80 -8.14 -11.41
CA TYR A 9 10.67 -7.02 -11.14
C TYR A 9 11.97 -7.65 -10.63
N ASP A 10 13.05 -7.43 -11.36
CA ASP A 10 14.37 -7.89 -10.95
C ASP A 10 14.76 -7.16 -9.66
N HIS A 11 14.54 -7.85 -8.54
CA HIS A 11 14.80 -7.33 -7.21
C HIS A 11 16.22 -7.63 -6.74
N SER A 12 17.07 -8.25 -7.58
CA SER A 12 18.47 -8.58 -7.26
C SER A 12 19.30 -7.37 -6.82
N ARG A 13 18.85 -6.16 -7.16
CA ARG A 13 19.51 -4.90 -6.80
C ARG A 13 19.21 -4.43 -5.38
N HIS A 14 18.18 -4.98 -4.73
CA HIS A 14 17.81 -4.61 -3.36
C HIS A 14 18.53 -5.51 -2.35
N LYS A 15 18.99 -4.89 -1.26
CA LYS A 15 19.68 -5.58 -0.17
C LYS A 15 18.86 -5.46 1.10
N LEU A 16 18.66 -6.57 1.81
CA LEU A 16 18.10 -6.59 3.15
C LEU A 16 19.23 -6.85 4.14
N LYS A 17 19.39 -5.94 5.12
CA LYS A 17 20.34 -6.11 6.23
C LYS A 17 19.55 -6.17 7.53
N ILE A 18 19.80 -7.20 8.33
CA ILE A 18 19.24 -7.37 9.68
C ILE A 18 20.41 -7.24 10.65
N ASP A 19 20.23 -6.48 11.74
CA ASP A 19 21.28 -6.33 12.73
C ASP A 19 21.66 -7.68 13.35
N GLN A 20 22.95 -7.90 13.59
CA GLN A 20 23.52 -9.14 14.13
C GLN A 20 23.32 -10.42 13.28
N LEU A 21 22.89 -10.30 12.01
CA LEU A 21 22.77 -11.44 11.10
C LEU A 21 23.78 -11.34 9.95
N ASP A 22 24.79 -12.22 9.96
CA ASP A 22 25.85 -12.30 8.94
C ASP A 22 25.56 -13.40 7.91
N THR A 23 24.44 -13.26 7.19
CA THR A 23 23.99 -14.19 6.16
C THR A 23 23.56 -13.42 4.91
N HIS A 24 23.83 -13.99 3.73
CA HIS A 24 23.33 -13.44 2.46
C HIS A 24 21.81 -13.63 2.36
N LEU A 25 21.07 -12.53 2.17
CA LEU A 25 19.62 -12.53 2.05
C LEU A 25 19.20 -12.05 0.66
N ASP A 26 18.45 -12.91 -0.05
CA ASP A 26 17.82 -12.55 -1.32
C ASP A 26 16.49 -11.83 -1.08
N VAL A 27 16.30 -10.72 -1.78
CA VAL A 27 15.06 -9.93 -1.68
C VAL A 27 14.10 -10.34 -2.77
N LEU A 28 13.02 -11.03 -2.39
CA LEU A 28 12.01 -11.54 -3.33
C LEU A 28 10.86 -10.55 -3.58
N ALA A 29 10.53 -9.71 -2.61
CA ALA A 29 9.42 -8.75 -2.70
C ALA A 29 9.71 -7.51 -1.81
N PRO A 30 10.47 -6.51 -2.31
CA PRO A 30 10.89 -5.35 -1.54
C PRO A 30 9.73 -4.40 -1.19
N TYR A 31 8.63 -4.47 -1.93
CA TYR A 31 7.48 -3.58 -1.75
C TYR A 31 6.19 -4.40 -1.90
N LEU A 32 5.69 -4.92 -0.78
CA LEU A 32 4.40 -5.60 -0.69
C LEU A 32 3.66 -5.03 0.51
N TYR A 33 2.49 -4.42 0.26
CA TYR A 33 1.68 -3.82 1.31
C TYR A 33 0.43 -4.65 1.50
N ARG A 34 0.25 -5.18 2.70
CA ARG A 34 -1.03 -5.76 3.14
C ARG A 34 -1.79 -4.68 3.89
N ILE A 35 -2.96 -4.35 3.37
CA ILE A 35 -3.80 -3.29 3.91
C ILE A 35 -5.10 -3.93 4.35
N GLU A 36 -5.41 -3.78 5.63
CA GLU A 36 -6.67 -4.24 6.18
C GLU A 36 -7.60 -3.05 6.38
N PHE A 37 -8.86 -3.23 6.01
CA PHE A 37 -9.89 -2.21 6.15
C PHE A 37 -11.24 -2.84 6.44
N THR A 38 -12.15 -2.04 6.96
CA THR A 38 -13.54 -2.43 7.16
C THR A 38 -14.45 -1.69 6.19
N ALA A 39 -15.56 -2.33 5.82
CA ALA A 39 -16.58 -1.73 4.98
C ALA A 39 -17.97 -2.20 5.42
N SER A 40 -18.96 -1.31 5.29
CA SER A 40 -20.37 -1.66 5.49
C SER A 40 -20.93 -2.54 4.36
N ASP A 41 -20.30 -2.50 3.19
CA ASP A 41 -20.58 -3.46 2.13
C ASP A 41 -19.97 -4.82 2.49
N LEU A 42 -20.85 -5.78 2.77
CA LEU A 42 -20.49 -7.11 3.26
C LEU A 42 -20.06 -8.06 2.15
N ASP A 43 -20.27 -7.70 0.88
CA ASP A 43 -20.04 -8.56 -0.27
C ASP A 43 -19.26 -7.85 -1.38
N ILE A 44 -18.14 -7.24 -0.99
CA ILE A 44 -17.18 -6.71 -1.94
C ILE A 44 -16.45 -7.89 -2.58
N GLY A 45 -16.96 -8.33 -3.74
CA GLY A 45 -16.35 -9.38 -4.52
C GLY A 45 -14.90 -9.07 -4.90
N ALA A 46 -14.02 -10.08 -4.78
CA ALA A 46 -12.59 -9.93 -5.03
C ALA A 46 -12.28 -9.48 -6.46
N GLU A 47 -13.13 -9.84 -7.43
CA GLU A 47 -13.06 -9.44 -8.83
C GLU A 47 -13.22 -7.93 -9.05
N LYS A 48 -13.89 -7.23 -8.12
CA LYS A 48 -14.01 -5.76 -8.17
C LYS A 48 -12.73 -5.07 -7.73
N LEU A 49 -11.89 -5.74 -6.94
CA LEU A 49 -10.68 -5.17 -6.34
C LEU A 49 -9.41 -5.62 -7.06
N ILE A 50 -9.27 -6.91 -7.34
CA ILE A 50 -8.07 -7.47 -7.97
C ILE A 50 -7.88 -6.87 -9.37
N GLY A 51 -6.65 -6.42 -9.65
CA GLY A 51 -6.27 -5.79 -10.90
C GLY A 51 -6.50 -4.29 -10.93
N GLN A 52 -7.24 -3.72 -9.99
CA GLN A 52 -7.49 -2.28 -9.93
C GLN A 52 -6.26 -1.49 -9.52
N TYR A 53 -6.13 -0.29 -10.06
CA TYR A 53 -5.18 0.70 -9.54
C TYR A 53 -5.72 1.25 -8.23
N ALA A 54 -4.83 1.39 -7.25
CA ALA A 54 -5.16 1.92 -5.95
C ALA A 54 -4.09 2.89 -5.46
N GLU A 55 -4.58 3.87 -4.70
CA GLU A 55 -3.78 4.82 -3.94
C GLU A 55 -3.98 4.52 -2.45
N PHE A 56 -2.88 4.46 -1.71
CA PHE A 56 -2.90 4.37 -0.25
C PHE A 56 -2.08 5.51 0.35
N SER A 57 -2.76 6.39 1.09
CA SER A 57 -2.18 7.61 1.66
C SER A 57 -2.10 7.50 3.19
N LEU A 58 -0.90 7.69 3.72
CA LEU A 58 -0.60 7.72 5.15
C LEU A 58 -0.65 9.17 5.64
N TYR A 59 -1.46 9.44 6.65
CA TYR A 59 -1.56 10.75 7.28
C TYR A 59 -0.85 10.75 8.64
N ALA A 60 -0.34 11.91 9.03
CA ALA A 60 0.12 12.10 10.40
C ALA A 60 -1.06 12.01 11.36
N HIS A 61 -0.80 11.61 12.59
CA HIS A 61 -1.78 11.75 13.65
C HIS A 61 -2.25 13.23 13.70
N PRO A 62 -3.56 13.50 13.82
CA PRO A 62 -4.05 14.86 13.98
C PRO A 62 -3.28 15.53 15.12
N SER A 63 -2.69 16.69 14.84
CA SER A 63 -1.98 17.44 15.86
C SER A 63 -2.99 17.91 16.90
N THR A 64 -2.78 17.57 18.17
CA THR A 64 -3.54 18.09 19.32
C THR A 64 -3.26 19.57 19.60
N ARG A 65 -2.48 20.25 18.74
CA ARG A 65 -2.26 21.69 18.86
C ARG A 65 -3.59 22.41 18.65
N PRO A 66 -3.97 23.33 19.55
CA PRO A 66 -5.17 24.12 19.37
C PRO A 66 -5.04 24.92 18.07
N VAL A 67 -5.99 24.69 17.16
CA VAL A 67 -6.17 25.52 15.97
C VAL A 67 -6.67 26.87 16.48
N MET A 68 -5.87 27.91 16.33
CA MET A 68 -6.25 29.26 16.74
C MET A 68 -7.36 29.78 15.84
N SER A 69 -8.18 30.72 16.32
CA SER A 69 -9.34 31.23 15.57
C SER A 69 -8.99 31.94 14.25
N TRP A 70 -7.73 32.33 14.07
CA TRP A 70 -7.20 32.92 12.82
C TRP A 70 -6.42 31.94 11.96
N ASP A 71 -6.27 30.67 12.37
CA ASP A 71 -5.64 29.65 11.54
C ASP A 71 -6.65 29.19 10.48
N GLU A 72 -6.32 29.40 9.21
CA GLU A 72 -7.08 28.79 8.12
C GLU A 72 -7.01 27.26 8.25
N PRO A 73 -8.16 26.55 8.28
CA PRO A 73 -8.17 25.09 8.30
C PRO A 73 -7.50 24.55 7.04
N LYS A 74 -6.24 24.15 7.16
CA LYS A 74 -5.52 23.49 6.07
C LYS A 74 -5.94 22.02 6.05
N PRO A 75 -6.36 21.47 4.90
CA PRO A 75 -6.62 20.05 4.80
C PRO A 75 -5.33 19.28 5.15
N PRO A 76 -5.44 18.18 5.91
CA PRO A 76 -4.27 17.40 6.30
C PRO A 76 -3.57 16.92 5.02
N LYS A 77 -2.25 17.15 4.94
CA LYS A 77 -1.42 16.65 3.84
C LYS A 77 -0.92 15.25 4.18
N PRO A 78 -0.95 14.29 3.24
CA PRO A 78 -0.42 12.95 3.48
C PRO A 78 1.11 13.02 3.70
N LEU A 79 1.60 12.23 4.64
CA LEU A 79 3.04 12.01 4.86
C LEU A 79 3.66 11.23 3.70
N ARG A 80 2.91 10.27 3.17
CA ARG A 80 3.33 9.43 2.04
C ARG A 80 2.12 8.89 1.33
N THR A 81 2.23 8.81 0.00
CA THR A 81 1.24 8.17 -0.85
C THR A 81 1.90 7.05 -1.65
N LEU A 82 1.25 5.89 -1.67
CA LEU A 82 1.67 4.70 -2.39
C LEU A 82 0.69 4.42 -3.52
N TYR A 83 1.23 4.28 -4.73
CA TYR A 83 0.47 3.94 -5.93
C TYR A 83 0.80 2.53 -6.38
N GLY A 84 -0.22 1.73 -6.66
CA GLY A 84 -0.02 0.34 -7.05
C GLY A 84 -1.23 -0.29 -7.71
N ARG A 85 -1.12 -1.59 -7.95
CA ARG A 85 -2.26 -2.44 -8.32
C ARG A 85 -2.57 -3.39 -7.19
N ILE A 86 -3.86 -3.62 -6.95
CA ILE A 86 -4.30 -4.67 -6.05
C ILE A 86 -4.07 -6.01 -6.75
N THR A 87 -3.36 -6.91 -6.11
CA THR A 87 -3.02 -8.24 -6.67
C THR A 87 -3.59 -9.39 -5.87
N GLY A 88 -4.15 -9.11 -4.69
CA GLY A 88 -4.83 -10.07 -3.84
C GLY A 88 -5.91 -9.37 -3.02
N CYS A 89 -6.97 -10.10 -2.73
CA CYS A 89 -8.07 -9.64 -1.89
C CYS A 89 -8.63 -10.83 -1.11
N GLN A 90 -8.88 -10.65 0.17
CA GLN A 90 -9.48 -11.65 1.05
C GLN A 90 -10.44 -10.99 2.03
N ARG A 91 -11.62 -11.59 2.23
CA ARG A 91 -12.50 -11.24 3.36
C ARG A 91 -12.02 -12.00 4.60
N LEU A 92 -11.71 -11.27 5.67
CA LEU A 92 -11.15 -11.82 6.91
C LEU A 92 -12.25 -12.21 7.90
N SER A 93 -13.23 -11.33 8.07
CA SER A 93 -14.36 -11.54 8.98
C SER A 93 -15.55 -10.67 8.58
N GLY A 94 -16.70 -10.89 9.22
CA GLY A 94 -17.84 -9.99 9.09
C GLY A 94 -18.84 -10.14 10.23
N SER A 95 -19.54 -9.05 10.49
CA SER A 95 -20.72 -8.91 11.34
C SER A 95 -21.94 -8.58 10.46
N VAL A 96 -23.07 -8.28 11.09
CA VAL A 96 -24.31 -7.85 10.42
C VAL A 96 -24.14 -6.51 9.70
N ASP A 97 -23.31 -5.61 10.21
CA ASP A 97 -23.20 -4.23 9.69
C ASP A 97 -21.83 -3.90 9.08
N GLU A 98 -20.83 -4.77 9.27
CA GLU A 98 -19.45 -4.50 8.85
C GLU A 98 -18.71 -5.78 8.46
N ALA A 99 -17.92 -5.72 7.39
CA ALA A 99 -16.97 -6.77 7.02
C ALA A 99 -15.53 -6.24 7.03
N ARG A 100 -14.59 -7.08 7.46
CA ARG A 100 -13.14 -6.80 7.43
C ARG A 100 -12.52 -7.49 6.22
N TYR A 101 -11.73 -6.74 5.47
CA TYR A 101 -11.04 -7.20 4.28
C TYR A 101 -9.55 -6.96 4.40
N GLU A 102 -8.79 -7.71 3.64
CA GLU A 102 -7.37 -7.50 3.37
C GLU A 102 -7.17 -7.40 1.87
N VAL A 103 -6.37 -6.42 1.44
CA VAL A 103 -5.86 -6.33 0.08
C VAL A 103 -4.34 -6.34 0.05
N THR A 104 -3.77 -6.99 -0.96
CA THR A 104 -2.35 -6.89 -1.29
C THR A 104 -2.17 -5.83 -2.36
N LEU A 105 -1.53 -4.73 -1.99
CA LEU A 105 -1.13 -3.68 -2.91
C LEU A 105 0.32 -3.93 -3.34
N GLN A 106 0.51 -4.20 -4.63
CA GLN A 106 1.82 -4.25 -5.26
C GLN A 106 2.12 -2.87 -5.88
N PRO A 107 3.02 -2.07 -5.28
CA PRO A 107 3.34 -0.75 -5.79
C PRO A 107 4.06 -0.86 -7.13
N ARG A 108 3.72 0.07 -8.02
CA ARG A 108 4.63 0.41 -9.10
C ARG A 108 5.43 1.58 -8.57
N LEU A 109 6.67 1.33 -8.14
CA LEU A 109 7.61 2.42 -7.97
C LEU A 109 7.80 3.05 -9.34
N ALA A 110 6.98 4.06 -9.66
CA ALA A 110 7.32 5.01 -10.70
C ALA A 110 8.63 5.63 -10.23
N PHE A 111 9.72 5.34 -10.95
CA PHE A 111 10.96 6.07 -10.79
C PHE A 111 10.66 7.54 -11.09
N HIS A 112 10.33 8.32 -10.07
CA HIS A 112 10.37 9.77 -10.17
C HIS A 112 11.85 10.18 -10.17
N TYR A 113 12.53 10.00 -11.30
CA TYR A 113 13.74 10.78 -11.54
C TYR A 113 13.27 12.21 -11.79
N ARG A 114 13.16 13.00 -10.72
CA ARG A 114 13.09 14.45 -10.85
C ARG A 114 14.44 14.87 -11.42
N ARG A 115 14.54 15.04 -12.74
CA ARG A 115 15.63 15.82 -13.33
C ARG A 115 15.45 17.25 -12.82
N SER A 116 16.26 17.63 -11.83
CA SER A 116 16.65 19.02 -11.65
C SER A 116 17.40 19.43 -12.92
N GLY A 117 16.76 20.28 -13.72
CA GLY A 117 17.46 21.17 -14.64
C GLY A 117 18.05 22.35 -13.89
#